data_AF-A0A9W9CB70-F1
#
_entry.id   AF-A0A9W9CB70-F1
#
_cell.length_a   1.000
_cell.length_b   1.000
_cell.length_c   1.000
_cell.angle_alpha   90.00
_cell.angle_beta   90.00
_cell.angle_gamma   90.00
#
_symmetry.space_group_name_H-M   'P 1'
#
loop_
_entity.id
_entity.type
_entity.pdbx_description
1 polymer ?
#
loop_
_entity_poly.entity_id
_entity_poly.type
_entity_poly.pdbx_seq_one_letter_code
_entity_poly.pdbx_strand_id
1 'polypeptide(L)'
;MAQSAPTQPSGSRYCIIAFLNKVPSLTLDEFRDYYENKHIPLVRQHLKAAGAPLPLVYVRRYLDPKNPVVPSGQGVGFDCVTELQFASKEDFEKYWVAPLMVGEGGKIMGEDEARFMVREKTLAYVFEMQQTQAEGQYHWVSEFAPPSFQKGLSYCVGWLTAIAWQVYLAGACFIVGSLVQGLIALNNPNYVYHRWHGTLLTVAVVALSAVYNVVLAKRLPILGQLLLVCQVVGLFATVIPLWVKGPKGQASQVLFQVEDNGGWGNKGLSAMIGLAPIVGVLNGYDCIAHMSEEINDASRVLPIAMIFSVSLNIVLFLIMGITLIFCLGDLDSVINTNTGQPFIQIYYNATQSHSGTSVMVGVSVILIVFCGVNEVATSSRQIW
;
A
#
# COMPACT_ATOMS: atom_id res chain seq x y z
N MET A 1 -27.40 11.21 -4.83
CA MET A 1 -27.23 10.13 -5.83
C MET A 1 -25.79 10.17 -6.32
N ALA A 2 -24.89 9.50 -5.60
CA ALA A 2 -23.50 9.37 -6.03
C ALA A 2 -23.42 8.17 -6.97
N GLN A 3 -23.06 8.42 -8.23
CA GLN A 3 -22.79 7.37 -9.21
C GLN A 3 -21.63 6.53 -8.70
N SER A 4 -21.89 5.26 -8.42
CA SER A 4 -20.89 4.24 -8.11
C SER A 4 -19.88 4.17 -9.25
N ALA A 5 -18.60 4.37 -8.93
CA ALA A 5 -17.51 4.07 -9.84
C ALA A 5 -17.64 2.62 -10.33
N PRO A 6 -17.51 2.34 -11.64
CA PRO A 6 -17.62 0.98 -12.15
C PRO A 6 -16.46 0.16 -11.56
N THR A 7 -16.82 -0.87 -10.79
CA THR A 7 -15.92 -1.93 -10.37
C THR A 7 -15.24 -2.52 -11.60
N GLN A 8 -13.95 -2.24 -11.78
CA GLN A 8 -13.16 -2.84 -12.86
C GLN A 8 -13.06 -4.35 -12.63
N PRO A 9 -13.48 -5.20 -13.58
CA PRO A 9 -13.16 -6.61 -13.51
C PRO A 9 -11.64 -6.76 -13.68
N SER A 10 -11.02 -7.69 -12.96
CA SER A 10 -9.62 -8.10 -13.13
C SER A 10 -9.44 -8.84 -14.46
N GLY A 11 -9.71 -8.16 -15.56
CA GLY A 11 -9.49 -8.60 -16.92
C GLY A 11 -8.19 -8.03 -17.44
N SER A 12 -7.40 -8.85 -18.14
CA SER A 12 -6.22 -8.41 -18.87
C SER A 12 -6.54 -7.18 -19.72
N ARG A 13 -5.78 -6.08 -19.51
CA ARG A 13 -5.95 -4.84 -20.28
C ARG A 13 -5.67 -5.14 -21.76
N TYR A 14 -6.50 -4.61 -22.65
CA TYR A 14 -6.32 -4.79 -24.08
C TYR A 14 -5.30 -3.76 -24.60
N CYS A 15 -4.08 -4.21 -24.86
CA CYS A 15 -2.97 -3.36 -25.27
C CYS A 15 -2.69 -3.51 -26.78
N ILE A 16 -2.54 -2.37 -27.45
CA ILE A 16 -2.18 -2.32 -28.87
C ILE A 16 -0.92 -1.49 -28.98
N ILE A 17 0.10 -2.06 -29.62
CA ILE A 17 1.31 -1.34 -29.99
C ILE A 17 1.36 -1.27 -31.52
N ALA A 18 1.37 -0.05 -32.03
CA ALA A 18 1.48 0.25 -33.45
C ALA A 18 2.85 0.87 -33.75
N PHE A 19 3.56 0.25 -34.69
CA PHE A 19 4.80 0.71 -35.26
C PHE A 19 4.47 1.50 -36.52
N LEU A 20 4.63 2.82 -36.45
CA LEU A 20 4.30 3.75 -37.52
C LEU A 20 5.56 4.16 -38.28
N ASN A 21 5.39 4.33 -39.60
CA ASN A 21 6.44 4.81 -40.50
C ASN A 21 6.02 6.14 -41.09
N LYS A 22 6.93 7.12 -41.06
CA LYS A 22 6.68 8.41 -41.70
C LYS A 22 6.73 8.29 -43.22
N VAL A 23 6.02 9.15 -43.93
CA VAL A 23 6.18 9.29 -45.39
C VAL A 23 7.61 9.76 -45.70
N PRO A 24 8.29 9.20 -46.72
CA PRO A 24 9.68 9.55 -47.03
C PRO A 24 9.93 11.04 -47.29
N SER A 25 8.90 11.79 -47.69
CA SER A 25 8.96 13.23 -47.95
C SER A 25 9.01 14.11 -46.70
N LEU A 26 8.72 13.57 -45.51
CA LEU A 26 8.70 14.32 -44.25
C LEU A 26 9.94 14.05 -43.40
N THR A 27 10.43 15.08 -42.73
CA THR A 27 11.40 14.93 -41.64
C THR A 27 10.73 14.37 -40.37
N LEU A 28 11.53 13.86 -39.42
CA LEU A 28 10.98 13.34 -38.15
C LEU A 28 10.29 14.43 -37.32
N ASP A 29 10.82 15.65 -37.33
CA ASP A 29 10.25 16.77 -36.60
C ASP A 29 8.93 17.24 -37.23
N GLU A 30 8.85 17.31 -38.56
CA GLU A 30 7.59 17.61 -39.27
C GLU A 30 6.55 16.50 -39.09
N PHE A 31 6.97 15.23 -39.08
CA PHE A 31 6.10 14.10 -38.77
C PHE A 31 5.54 14.21 -37.35
N ARG A 32 6.39 14.53 -36.37
CA ARG A 32 6.00 14.72 -34.97
C ARG A 32 5.03 15.89 -34.82
N ASP A 33 5.32 17.01 -35.46
CA ASP A 33 4.45 18.20 -35.42
C ASP A 33 3.08 17.91 -36.05
N TYR A 34 3.06 17.28 -37.23
CA TYR A 34 1.80 16.92 -37.88
C TYR A 34 0.99 15.93 -37.04
N TYR A 35 1.63 14.91 -36.47
CA TYR A 35 0.96 13.91 -35.64
C TYR A 35 0.36 14.57 -34.38
N GLU A 36 1.15 15.32 -33.62
CA GLU A 36 0.71 15.91 -32.34
C GLU A 36 -0.27 17.08 -32.51
N ASN A 37 -0.09 17.94 -33.53
CA ASN A 37 -0.83 19.20 -33.66
C ASN A 37 -1.96 19.16 -34.70
N LYS A 38 -2.03 18.14 -35.56
CA LYS A 38 -3.13 18.00 -36.54
C LYS A 38 -3.90 16.70 -36.38
N HIS A 39 -3.21 15.56 -36.42
CA HIS A 39 -3.86 14.26 -36.39
C HIS A 39 -4.49 13.95 -35.02
N ILE A 40 -3.76 14.15 -33.91
CA ILE A 40 -4.31 13.90 -32.56
C ILE A 40 -5.54 14.76 -32.24
N PRO A 41 -5.57 16.08 -32.52
CA PRO A 41 -6.77 16.89 -32.37
C PRO A 41 -7.95 16.39 -33.20
N LEU A 42 -7.71 15.95 -34.45
CA LEU A 42 -8.72 15.37 -35.32
C LEU A 42 -9.33 14.09 -34.72
N VAL A 43 -8.48 13.18 -34.23
CA VAL A 43 -8.89 11.95 -33.54
C VAL A 43 -9.74 12.28 -32.31
N ARG A 44 -9.29 13.23 -31.48
CA ARG A 44 -10.05 13.67 -30.28
C ARG A 44 -11.40 14.27 -30.63
N GLN A 45 -11.48 15.05 -31.71
CA GLN A 45 -12.73 15.66 -32.16
C GLN A 45 -13.75 14.59 -32.57
N HIS A 46 -13.32 13.58 -33.34
CA HIS A 46 -14.20 12.50 -33.77
C HIS A 46 -14.61 11.57 -32.64
N LEU A 47 -13.70 11.23 -31.71
CA LEU A 47 -14.04 10.46 -30.52
C LEU A 47 -15.06 11.20 -29.64
N LYS A 48 -14.87 12.51 -29.44
CA LYS A 48 -15.81 13.35 -28.70
C LYS A 48 -17.17 13.44 -29.38
N ALA A 49 -17.21 13.56 -30.71
CA ALA A 49 -18.44 13.58 -31.49
C ALA A 49 -19.21 12.26 -31.40
N ALA A 50 -18.48 11.13 -31.30
CA ALA A 50 -19.06 9.79 -31.13
C ALA A 50 -19.44 9.44 -29.67
N GLY A 51 -19.19 10.34 -28.71
CA GLY A 51 -19.38 10.05 -27.28
C GLY A 51 -18.45 8.96 -26.73
N ALA A 52 -17.34 8.70 -27.43
CA ALA A 52 -16.36 7.69 -27.06
C ALA A 52 -15.31 8.29 -26.10
N PRO A 53 -15.03 7.63 -24.95
CA PRO A 53 -13.95 8.05 -24.07
C PRO A 53 -12.59 7.85 -24.74
N LEU A 54 -11.59 8.61 -24.29
CA LEU A 54 -10.20 8.40 -24.70
C LEU A 54 -9.66 7.07 -24.16
N PRO A 55 -8.67 6.46 -24.84
CA PRO A 55 -7.96 5.29 -24.33
C PRO A 55 -7.36 5.58 -22.95
N LEU A 56 -7.26 4.54 -22.12
CA LEU A 56 -6.68 4.64 -20.77
C LEU A 56 -5.22 5.08 -20.81
N VAL A 57 -4.47 4.56 -21.79
CA VAL A 57 -3.12 4.98 -22.12
C VAL A 57 -3.09 5.25 -23.61
N TYR A 58 -2.59 6.43 -23.99
CA TYR A 58 -2.30 6.77 -25.37
C TYR A 58 -0.94 7.47 -25.42
N VAL A 59 0.13 6.72 -25.65
CA VAL A 59 1.51 7.22 -25.62
C VAL A 59 2.15 7.06 -27.00
N ARG A 60 2.82 8.11 -27.49
CA ARG A 60 3.60 8.06 -28.72
C ARG A 60 5.07 8.24 -28.37
N ARG A 61 5.90 7.26 -28.72
CA ARG A 61 7.36 7.28 -28.50
C ARG A 61 8.04 7.39 -29.87
N TYR A 62 8.67 8.52 -30.13
CA TYR A 62 9.36 8.79 -31.39
C TYR A 62 10.79 8.26 -31.29
N LEU A 63 11.28 7.63 -32.35
CA LEU A 63 12.66 7.17 -32.41
C LEU A 63 13.59 8.38 -32.58
N ASP A 64 14.59 8.50 -31.71
CA ASP A 64 15.66 9.49 -31.85
C ASP A 64 16.89 8.83 -32.50
N PRO A 65 17.10 9.00 -33.82
CA PRO A 65 18.22 8.40 -34.52
C PRO A 65 19.58 8.97 -34.12
N LYS A 66 19.62 10.08 -33.37
CA LYS A 66 20.87 10.69 -32.86
C LYS A 66 21.30 10.13 -31.51
N ASN A 67 20.50 9.25 -30.92
CA ASN A 67 20.78 8.69 -29.59
C ASN A 67 21.92 7.65 -29.69
N PRO A 68 23.00 7.77 -28.89
CA PRO A 68 24.18 6.92 -28.96
C PRO A 68 23.93 5.44 -28.62
N VAL A 69 22.76 5.11 -28.06
CA VAL A 69 22.36 3.72 -27.75
C VAL A 69 21.81 2.99 -28.99
N VAL A 70 21.41 3.72 -30.05
CA VAL A 70 20.84 3.14 -31.27
C VAL A 70 21.98 2.58 -32.14
N PRO A 71 21.95 1.26 -32.49
CA PRO A 71 22.99 0.66 -33.33
C PRO A 71 23.11 1.39 -34.68
N SER A 72 24.29 1.94 -34.95
CA SER A 72 24.57 2.62 -36.23
C SER A 72 24.62 1.58 -37.35
N GLY A 73 23.61 1.56 -38.23
CA GLY A 73 23.64 0.77 -39.47
C GLY A 73 22.55 -0.30 -39.65
N GLN A 74 21.71 -0.58 -38.65
CA GLN A 74 20.46 -1.32 -38.86
C GLN A 74 19.29 -0.33 -38.77
N GLY A 75 18.73 0.04 -39.93
CA GLY A 75 17.53 0.85 -39.97
C GLY A 75 16.39 0.12 -39.27
N VAL A 76 16.01 0.61 -38.10
CA VAL A 76 14.81 0.12 -37.41
C VAL A 76 13.64 0.46 -38.31
N GLY A 77 12.85 -0.54 -38.69
CA GLY A 77 11.80 -0.41 -39.71
C GLY A 77 10.59 0.44 -39.31
N PHE A 78 10.70 1.35 -38.34
CA PHE A 78 9.64 2.23 -37.84
C PHE A 78 10.23 3.55 -37.29
N ASP A 79 9.44 4.62 -37.32
CA ASP A 79 9.82 5.97 -36.86
C ASP A 79 9.13 6.36 -35.55
N CYS A 80 7.97 5.76 -35.25
CA CYS A 80 7.21 6.03 -34.03
C CYS A 80 6.52 4.76 -33.52
N VAL A 81 6.56 4.54 -32.21
CA VAL A 81 5.81 3.49 -31.52
C VAL A 81 4.67 4.13 -30.77
N THR A 82 3.44 3.79 -31.17
CA THR A 82 2.21 4.23 -30.53
C THR A 82 1.66 3.11 -29.66
N GLU A 83 1.39 3.38 -28.40
CA GLU A 83 0.79 2.47 -27.45
C GLU A 83 -0.61 2.97 -27.07
N LEU A 84 -1.60 2.08 -27.21
CA LEU A 84 -2.99 2.31 -26.86
C LEU A 84 -3.46 1.23 -25.89
N GLN A 85 -4.06 1.60 -24.77
CA GLN A 85 -4.65 0.65 -23.82
C GLN A 85 -6.13 0.90 -23.60
N PHE A 86 -6.92 -0.17 -23.65
CA PHE A 86 -8.35 -0.19 -23.41
C PHE A 86 -8.70 -1.16 -22.27
N ALA A 87 -9.83 -0.92 -21.60
CA ALA A 87 -10.30 -1.78 -20.51
C ALA A 87 -10.68 -3.18 -21.00
N SER A 88 -11.17 -3.30 -22.24
CA SER A 88 -11.50 -4.57 -22.87
C SER A 88 -11.38 -4.48 -24.41
N LYS A 89 -11.40 -5.64 -25.07
CA LYS A 89 -11.50 -5.72 -26.53
C LYS A 89 -12.79 -5.08 -27.05
N GLU A 90 -13.90 -5.25 -26.34
CA GLU A 90 -15.21 -4.70 -26.70
C GLU A 90 -15.19 -3.16 -26.66
N ASP A 91 -14.52 -2.58 -25.66
CA ASP A 91 -14.33 -1.14 -25.56
C ASP A 91 -13.45 -0.60 -26.70
N PHE A 92 -12.41 -1.33 -27.09
CA PHE A 92 -11.62 -0.98 -28.27
C PHE A 92 -12.46 -1.00 -29.55
N GLU A 93 -13.24 -2.04 -29.79
CA GLU A 93 -14.08 -2.14 -30.99
C GLU A 93 -15.15 -1.04 -31.03
N LYS A 94 -15.81 -0.78 -29.89
CA LYS A 94 -16.89 0.18 -29.78
C LYS A 94 -16.43 1.63 -29.81
N TYR A 95 -15.37 1.96 -29.08
CA TYR A 95 -14.95 3.34 -28.85
C TYR A 95 -13.78 3.78 -29.73
N TRP A 96 -13.06 2.85 -30.37
CA TRP A 96 -11.96 3.19 -31.26
C TRP A 96 -12.24 2.77 -32.71
N VAL A 97 -12.55 1.50 -32.95
CA VAL A 97 -12.74 0.97 -34.32
C VAL A 97 -13.99 1.56 -34.97
N ALA A 98 -15.15 1.50 -34.31
CA ALA A 98 -16.39 2.00 -34.87
C ALA A 98 -16.36 3.50 -35.28
N PRO A 99 -15.83 4.44 -34.46
CA PRO A 99 -15.80 5.85 -34.84
C PRO A 99 -14.64 6.26 -35.75
N LEU A 100 -13.49 5.58 -35.68
CA LEU A 100 -12.27 6.04 -36.38
C LEU A 100 -11.87 5.18 -37.58
N MET A 101 -12.35 3.93 -37.66
CA MET A 101 -11.94 2.97 -38.71
C MET A 101 -13.10 2.55 -39.61
N VAL A 102 -14.35 2.80 -39.21
CA VAL A 102 -15.56 2.40 -39.94
C VAL A 102 -16.38 3.63 -40.34
N GLY A 103 -17.04 3.56 -41.50
CA GLY A 103 -17.95 4.60 -41.97
C GLY A 103 -17.23 5.87 -42.44
N GLU A 104 -17.85 7.03 -42.18
CA GLU A 104 -17.36 8.34 -42.62
C GLU A 104 -16.08 8.78 -41.88
N GLY A 105 -15.99 8.47 -40.57
CA GLY A 105 -14.79 8.72 -39.78
C GLY A 105 -13.56 7.94 -40.29
N GLY A 106 -13.76 6.68 -40.71
CA GLY A 106 -12.70 5.86 -41.30
C GLY A 106 -12.13 6.41 -42.61
N LYS A 107 -12.95 7.08 -43.43
CA LYS A 107 -12.48 7.73 -44.67
C LYS A 107 -11.63 8.95 -44.37
N ILE A 108 -12.10 9.81 -43.45
CA ILE A 108 -11.39 11.02 -43.03
C ILE A 108 -10.05 10.66 -42.38
N MET A 109 -10.03 9.65 -41.50
CA MET A 109 -8.80 9.18 -40.86
C MET A 109 -7.86 8.55 -41.89
N GLY A 110 -8.36 7.75 -42.82
CA GLY A 110 -7.54 7.16 -43.88
C GLY A 110 -6.90 8.20 -44.81
N GLU A 111 -7.61 9.27 -45.14
CA GLU A 111 -7.08 10.38 -45.94
C GLU A 111 -6.07 11.23 -45.19
N ASP A 112 -6.25 11.43 -43.88
CA ASP A 112 -5.30 12.15 -43.04
C ASP A 112 -4.03 11.31 -42.79
N GLU A 113 -4.17 10.03 -42.45
CA GLU A 113 -3.06 9.09 -42.27
C GLU A 113 -2.16 9.02 -43.52
N ALA A 114 -2.75 9.00 -44.71
CA ALA A 114 -1.99 8.97 -45.97
C ALA A 114 -1.07 10.18 -46.18
N ARG A 115 -1.30 11.30 -45.48
CA ARG A 115 -0.50 12.52 -45.61
C ARG A 115 0.80 12.48 -44.82
N PHE A 116 0.86 11.72 -43.74
CA PHE A 116 2.01 11.73 -42.85
C PHE A 116 2.60 10.35 -42.53
N MET A 117 1.84 9.26 -42.72
CA MET A 117 2.31 7.89 -42.47
C MET A 117 2.13 6.92 -43.65
N VAL A 118 3.05 5.96 -43.77
CA VAL A 118 2.98 4.88 -44.76
C VAL A 118 2.19 3.71 -44.16
N ARG A 119 0.91 3.64 -44.51
CA ARG A 119 -0.01 2.63 -43.97
C ARG A 119 0.41 1.19 -44.28
N GLU A 120 1.01 0.94 -45.45
CA GLU A 120 1.49 -0.39 -45.85
C GLU A 120 2.66 -0.92 -45.01
N LYS A 121 3.45 -0.01 -44.43
CA LYS A 121 4.59 -0.37 -43.55
C LYS A 121 4.23 -0.33 -42.07
N THR A 122 3.04 0.16 -41.76
CA THR A 122 2.56 0.29 -40.38
C THR A 122 2.12 -1.08 -39.87
N LEU A 123 2.72 -1.51 -38.77
CA LEU A 123 2.40 -2.79 -38.12
C LEU A 123 1.73 -2.53 -36.78
N ALA A 124 0.53 -3.07 -36.57
CA ALA A 124 -0.14 -3.01 -35.28
C ALA A 124 -0.29 -4.43 -34.72
N TYR A 125 0.20 -4.64 -33.50
CA TYR A 125 0.08 -5.90 -32.80
C TYR A 125 -0.73 -5.69 -31.52
N VAL A 126 -1.63 -6.63 -31.27
CA VAL A 126 -2.37 -6.74 -30.01
C VAL A 126 -1.53 -7.60 -29.09
N PHE A 127 -1.18 -7.05 -27.93
CA PHE A 127 -0.43 -7.77 -26.92
C PHE A 127 -1.33 -8.06 -25.73
N GLU A 128 -1.26 -9.29 -25.24
CA GLU A 128 -1.74 -9.59 -23.90
C GLU A 128 -0.72 -9.04 -22.90
N MET A 129 -1.14 -8.07 -22.11
CA MET A 129 -0.27 -7.45 -21.13
C MET A 129 -0.12 -8.37 -19.92
N GLN A 130 1.07 -8.95 -19.77
CA GLN A 130 1.54 -9.47 -18.49
C GLN A 130 2.34 -8.34 -17.81
N GLN A 131 1.66 -7.59 -16.95
CA GLN A 131 2.34 -6.68 -16.05
C GLN A 131 3.04 -7.52 -14.98
N THR A 132 4.29 -7.19 -14.64
CA THR A 132 4.98 -7.80 -13.49
C THR A 132 4.03 -7.71 -12.31
N GLN A 133 3.58 -8.87 -11.85
CA GLN A 133 2.69 -8.96 -10.70
C GLN A 133 3.40 -8.39 -9.48
N ALA A 134 2.61 -8.13 -8.43
CA ALA A 134 3.04 -7.66 -7.13
C ALA A 134 3.95 -8.67 -6.40
N GLU A 135 5.07 -9.01 -7.02
CA GLU A 135 6.07 -9.88 -6.46
C GLU A 135 6.95 -8.98 -5.59
N GLY A 136 6.81 -9.12 -4.27
CA GLY A 136 7.37 -8.22 -3.27
C GLY A 136 8.90 -8.17 -3.27
N GLN A 137 9.48 -8.00 -2.08
CA GLN A 137 10.92 -7.72 -1.93
C GLN A 137 11.85 -8.77 -2.59
N TYR A 138 11.42 -10.03 -2.68
CA TYR A 138 12.21 -11.11 -3.29
C TYR A 138 12.43 -10.92 -4.80
N HIS A 139 11.48 -10.32 -5.52
CA HIS A 139 11.60 -10.05 -6.95
C HIS A 139 12.59 -8.92 -7.20
N TRP A 140 12.54 -7.85 -6.41
CA TRP A 140 13.52 -6.76 -6.47
C TRP A 140 14.93 -7.27 -6.23
N VAL A 141 15.09 -8.17 -5.26
CA VAL A 141 16.39 -8.81 -5.00
C VAL A 141 16.81 -9.67 -6.19
N SER A 142 15.88 -10.32 -6.88
CA SER A 142 16.21 -11.07 -8.10
C SER A 142 16.63 -10.15 -9.26
N GLU A 143 16.10 -8.94 -9.37
CA GLU A 143 16.42 -8.03 -10.47
C GLU A 143 17.72 -7.24 -10.23
N PHE A 144 17.97 -6.85 -8.97
CA PHE A 144 19.11 -5.99 -8.62
C PHE A 144 20.34 -6.74 -8.09
N ALA A 145 20.20 -8.01 -7.68
CA ALA A 145 21.35 -8.76 -7.16
C ALA A 145 22.29 -9.21 -8.30
N PRO A 146 23.61 -9.35 -8.03
CA PRO A 146 24.55 -9.92 -8.98
C PRO A 146 24.13 -11.33 -9.41
N PRO A 147 24.32 -11.73 -10.70
CA PRO A 147 23.86 -13.01 -11.23
C PRO A 147 24.34 -14.25 -10.46
N SER A 148 25.51 -14.15 -9.79
CA SER A 148 26.08 -15.24 -9.00
C SER A 148 25.31 -15.53 -7.70
N PHE A 149 24.64 -14.53 -7.12
CA PHE A 149 23.93 -14.66 -5.84
C PHE A 149 22.41 -14.48 -5.96
N GLN A 150 21.93 -14.09 -7.14
CA GLN A 150 20.53 -13.78 -7.42
C GLN A 150 19.53 -14.81 -6.87
N LYS A 151 19.72 -16.09 -7.23
CA LYS A 151 18.81 -17.18 -6.80
C LYS A 151 18.82 -17.39 -5.29
N GLY A 152 20.01 -17.39 -4.69
CA GLY A 152 20.17 -17.62 -3.24
C GLY A 152 19.59 -16.46 -2.41
N LEU A 153 19.91 -15.23 -2.78
CA LEU A 153 19.42 -14.03 -2.08
C LEU A 153 17.91 -13.87 -2.24
N SER A 154 17.37 -14.06 -3.45
CA SER A 154 15.93 -13.98 -3.69
C SER A 154 15.18 -15.03 -2.89
N TYR A 155 15.66 -16.28 -2.86
CA TYR A 155 15.06 -17.36 -2.08
C TYR A 155 15.09 -17.08 -0.57
N CYS A 156 16.23 -16.63 -0.05
CA CYS A 156 16.36 -16.25 1.36
C CYS A 156 15.40 -15.11 1.73
N VAL A 157 15.32 -14.07 0.90
CA VAL A 157 14.44 -12.92 1.16
C VAL A 157 12.97 -13.32 1.09
N GLY A 158 12.58 -14.15 0.11
CA GLY A 158 11.21 -14.68 0.02
C GLY A 158 10.80 -15.45 1.28
N TRP A 159 11.63 -16.39 1.73
CA TRP A 159 11.34 -17.16 2.95
C TRP A 159 11.35 -16.33 4.23
N LEU A 160 12.31 -15.42 4.37
CA LEU A 160 12.36 -14.52 5.53
C LEU A 160 11.13 -13.60 5.57
N THR A 161 10.69 -13.11 4.41
CA THR A 161 9.49 -12.28 4.29
C THR A 161 8.23 -13.08 4.65
N ALA A 162 8.09 -14.30 4.12
CA ALA A 162 6.96 -15.18 4.44
C ALA A 162 6.87 -15.48 5.94
N ILE A 163 7.98 -15.85 6.57
CA ILE A 163 8.03 -16.10 8.03
C ILE A 163 7.72 -14.83 8.81
N ALA A 164 8.29 -13.69 8.40
CA ALA A 164 8.05 -12.41 9.06
C ALA A 164 6.56 -12.05 9.07
N TRP A 165 5.86 -12.18 7.94
CA TRP A 165 4.42 -11.92 7.86
C TRP A 165 3.57 -12.86 8.73
N GLN A 166 3.94 -14.13 8.83
CA GLN A 166 3.23 -15.09 9.69
C GLN A 166 3.43 -14.78 11.18
N VAL A 167 4.67 -14.47 11.58
CA VAL A 167 4.99 -14.11 12.97
C VAL A 167 4.37 -12.76 13.33
N TYR A 168 4.33 -11.81 12.40
CA TYR A 168 3.72 -10.50 12.60
C TYR A 168 2.21 -10.63 12.87
N LEU A 169 1.49 -11.41 12.05
CA LEU A 169 0.07 -11.71 12.27
C LEU A 169 -0.19 -12.35 13.64
N ALA A 170 0.63 -13.33 14.01
CA ALA A 170 0.54 -13.97 15.33
C ALA A 170 0.78 -12.95 16.46
N GLY A 171 1.75 -12.05 16.29
CA GLY A 171 2.07 -10.97 17.22
C GLY A 171 0.92 -9.97 17.38
N ALA A 172 0.33 -9.49 16.28
CA ALA A 172 -0.80 -8.56 16.30
C ALA A 172 -2.01 -9.16 17.04
N CYS A 173 -2.36 -10.41 16.72
CA CYS A 173 -3.45 -11.12 17.38
C CYS A 173 -3.14 -11.40 18.87
N PHE A 174 -1.88 -11.67 19.19
CA PHE A 174 -1.44 -11.87 20.57
C PHE A 174 -1.57 -10.61 21.41
N ILE A 175 -1.26 -9.44 20.84
CA ILE A 175 -1.49 -8.14 21.49
C ILE A 175 -2.99 -8.02 21.80
N VAL A 176 -3.88 -8.20 20.82
CA VAL A 176 -5.33 -8.13 21.04
C VAL A 176 -5.79 -9.06 22.17
N GLY A 177 -5.40 -10.34 22.13
CA GLY A 177 -5.76 -11.31 23.15
C GLY A 177 -5.31 -10.87 24.55
N SER A 178 -4.10 -10.34 24.66
CA SER A 178 -3.54 -9.81 25.90
C SER A 178 -4.26 -8.55 26.39
N LEU A 179 -4.68 -7.67 25.48
CA LEU A 179 -5.46 -6.47 25.83
C LEU A 179 -6.85 -6.82 26.36
N VAL A 180 -7.53 -7.75 25.69
CA VAL A 180 -8.84 -8.24 26.13
C VAL A 180 -8.73 -8.91 27.50
N GLN A 181 -7.69 -9.74 27.71
CA GLN A 181 -7.42 -10.33 29.02
C GLN A 181 -7.14 -9.27 30.09
N GLY A 182 -6.34 -8.26 29.78
CA GLY A 182 -6.04 -7.16 30.68
C GLY A 182 -7.29 -6.36 31.06
N LEU A 183 -8.22 -6.16 30.13
CA LEU A 183 -9.52 -5.54 30.41
C LEU A 183 -10.43 -6.38 31.30
N ILE A 184 -10.41 -7.71 31.14
CA ILE A 184 -11.14 -8.62 32.04
C ILE A 184 -10.57 -8.49 33.46
N ALA A 185 -9.25 -8.51 33.61
CA ALA A 185 -8.58 -8.35 34.90
C ALA A 185 -8.84 -6.97 35.54
N LEU A 186 -8.96 -5.91 34.74
CA LEU A 186 -9.27 -4.56 35.22
C LEU A 186 -10.70 -4.44 35.76
N ASN A 187 -11.68 -5.08 35.10
CA ASN A 187 -13.10 -4.91 35.43
C ASN A 187 -13.62 -5.98 36.40
N ASN A 188 -12.93 -7.12 36.52
CA ASN A 188 -13.32 -8.19 37.42
C ASN A 188 -12.22 -8.46 38.46
N PRO A 189 -12.37 -7.98 39.70
CA PRO A 189 -11.36 -8.16 40.74
C PRO A 189 -11.16 -9.62 41.17
N ASN A 190 -12.12 -10.51 40.88
CA ASN A 190 -12.03 -11.94 41.22
C ASN A 190 -11.38 -12.78 40.10
N TYR A 191 -10.96 -12.16 38.99
CA TYR A 191 -10.38 -12.88 37.88
C TYR A 191 -8.93 -13.25 38.15
N VAL A 192 -8.62 -14.55 38.07
CA VAL A 192 -7.25 -15.06 38.20
C VAL A 192 -6.58 -15.07 36.83
N TYR A 193 -5.49 -14.32 36.69
CA TYR A 193 -4.76 -14.21 35.44
C TYR A 193 -3.99 -15.50 35.15
N HIS A 194 -4.41 -16.23 34.10
CA HIS A 194 -3.67 -17.37 33.57
C HIS A 194 -3.19 -17.11 32.14
N ARG A 195 -1.97 -17.54 31.82
CA ARG A 195 -1.34 -17.31 30.50
C ARG A 195 -2.11 -17.99 29.36
N TRP A 196 -2.72 -19.14 29.62
CA TRP A 196 -3.48 -19.88 28.60
C TRP A 196 -4.80 -19.20 28.20
N HIS A 197 -5.39 -18.36 29.06
CA HIS A 197 -6.57 -17.55 28.70
C HIS A 197 -6.23 -16.61 27.53
N GLY A 198 -5.09 -15.92 27.60
CA GLY A 198 -4.62 -15.01 26.54
C GLY A 198 -4.32 -15.74 25.24
N THR A 199 -3.75 -16.94 25.32
CA THR A 199 -3.53 -17.80 24.13
C THR A 199 -4.86 -18.16 23.45
N LEU A 200 -5.89 -18.55 24.21
CA LEU A 200 -7.20 -18.88 23.63
C LEU A 200 -7.88 -17.66 23.00
N LEU A 201 -7.80 -16.49 23.63
CA LEU A 201 -8.29 -15.24 23.06
C LEU A 201 -7.54 -14.89 21.76
N THR A 202 -6.23 -15.10 21.73
CA THR A 202 -5.41 -14.92 20.52
C THR A 202 -5.89 -15.82 19.38
N VAL A 203 -6.11 -17.11 19.65
CA VAL A 203 -6.64 -18.07 18.66
C VAL A 203 -8.02 -17.64 18.15
N ALA A 204 -8.89 -17.14 19.04
CA ALA A 204 -10.21 -16.63 18.66
C ALA A 204 -10.11 -15.40 17.72
N VAL A 205 -9.17 -14.48 17.98
CA VAL A 205 -8.95 -13.29 17.13
C VAL A 205 -8.39 -13.68 15.75
N VAL A 206 -7.46 -14.64 15.70
CA VAL A 206 -6.95 -15.18 14.43
C VAL A 206 -8.09 -15.81 13.62
N ALA A 207 -8.90 -16.65 14.25
CA ALA A 207 -10.04 -17.31 13.60
C ALA A 207 -11.05 -16.28 13.08
N LEU A 208 -11.36 -15.25 13.86
CA LEU A 208 -12.25 -14.15 13.43
C LEU A 208 -11.68 -13.41 12.21
N SER A 209 -10.38 -13.11 12.24
CA SER A 209 -9.70 -12.41 11.14
C SER A 209 -9.67 -13.25 9.86
N ALA A 210 -9.49 -14.56 9.98
CA ALA A 210 -9.58 -15.51 8.87
C ALA A 210 -10.99 -15.58 8.28
N VAL A 211 -12.03 -15.73 9.13
CA VAL A 211 -13.44 -15.75 8.69
C VAL A 211 -13.81 -14.45 7.97
N TYR A 212 -13.35 -13.31 8.50
CA TYR A 212 -13.60 -12.02 7.86
C TYR A 212 -13.01 -11.95 6.45
N ASN A 213 -11.77 -12.43 6.27
CA ASN A 213 -11.13 -12.44 4.96
C ASN A 213 -11.80 -13.39 3.98
N VAL A 214 -12.33 -14.53 4.44
CA VAL A 214 -13.04 -15.48 3.57
C VAL A 214 -14.40 -14.93 3.12
N VAL A 215 -15.16 -14.28 4.02
CA VAL A 215 -16.56 -13.91 3.75
C VAL A 215 -16.73 -12.46 3.27
N LEU A 216 -15.89 -11.53 3.75
CA LEU A 216 -16.05 -10.08 3.56
C LEU A 216 -14.88 -9.41 2.80
N ALA A 217 -14.03 -10.16 2.08
CA ALA A 217 -12.91 -9.60 1.31
C ALA A 217 -13.30 -8.38 0.46
N LYS A 218 -14.47 -8.39 -0.18
CA LYS A 218 -14.96 -7.30 -1.04
C LYS A 218 -15.20 -5.97 -0.30
N ARG A 219 -15.26 -5.96 1.03
CA ARG A 219 -15.50 -4.76 1.87
C ARG A 219 -14.22 -4.19 2.47
N LEU A 220 -13.07 -4.86 2.31
CA LEU A 220 -11.78 -4.41 2.85
C LEU A 220 -11.43 -2.96 2.47
N PRO A 221 -11.62 -2.50 1.21
CA PRO A 221 -11.24 -1.12 0.84
C PRO A 221 -12.01 -0.03 1.59
N ILE A 222 -13.31 -0.26 1.83
CA ILE A 222 -14.17 0.69 2.57
C ILE A 222 -13.76 0.74 4.04
N LEU A 223 -13.49 -0.42 4.64
CA LEU A 223 -12.99 -0.47 6.00
C LEU A 223 -11.64 0.20 6.16
N GLY A 224 -10.71 0.00 5.22
CA GLY A 224 -9.40 0.64 5.25
C GLY A 224 -9.49 2.17 5.37
N GLN A 225 -10.38 2.80 4.61
CA GLN A 225 -10.60 4.26 4.68
C GLN A 225 -11.20 4.70 6.02
N LEU A 226 -12.17 3.96 6.55
CA LEU A 226 -12.76 4.25 7.85
C LEU A 226 -11.74 4.10 8.98
N LEU A 227 -10.86 3.10 8.88
CA LEU A 227 -9.84 2.82 9.88
C LEU A 227 -8.80 3.92 9.98
N LEU A 228 -8.40 4.51 8.85
CA LEU A 228 -7.50 5.66 8.85
C LEU A 228 -8.09 6.82 9.68
N VAL A 229 -9.37 7.11 9.50
CA VAL A 229 -10.07 8.15 10.28
C VAL A 229 -10.15 7.73 11.75
N CYS A 230 -10.52 6.48 12.03
CA CYS A 230 -10.59 5.96 13.40
C CYS A 230 -9.22 5.97 14.10
N GLN A 231 -8.10 5.79 13.39
CA GLN A 231 -6.76 5.84 13.96
C GLN A 231 -6.39 7.26 14.40
N VAL A 232 -6.65 8.27 13.55
CA VAL A 232 -6.39 9.68 13.89
C VAL A 232 -7.30 10.12 15.04
N VAL A 233 -8.60 9.83 14.96
CA VAL A 233 -9.55 10.15 16.05
C VAL A 233 -9.19 9.39 17.33
N GLY A 234 -8.80 8.12 17.21
CA GLY A 234 -8.38 7.27 18.33
C GLY A 234 -7.17 7.82 19.06
N LEU A 235 -6.19 8.38 18.35
CA LEU A 235 -5.05 9.06 18.97
C LEU A 235 -5.51 10.25 19.83
N PHE A 236 -6.38 11.12 19.31
CA PHE A 236 -6.88 12.25 20.10
C PHE A 236 -7.75 11.79 21.27
N ALA A 237 -8.54 10.73 21.07
CA ALA A 237 -9.37 10.12 22.12
C ALA A 237 -8.53 9.52 23.26
N THR A 238 -7.29 9.11 23.01
CA THR A 238 -6.37 8.62 24.07
C THR A 238 -5.50 9.72 24.66
N VAL A 239 -4.92 10.59 23.82
CA VAL A 239 -3.97 11.64 24.23
C VAL A 239 -4.65 12.72 25.06
N ILE A 240 -5.85 13.19 24.67
CA ILE A 240 -6.54 14.29 25.36
C ILE A 240 -6.84 13.92 26.82
N PRO A 241 -7.46 12.76 27.15
CA PRO A 241 -7.67 12.37 28.54
C PRO A 241 -6.38 12.27 29.35
N LEU A 242 -5.30 11.77 28.76
CA LEU A 242 -4.00 11.67 29.43
C LEU A 242 -3.42 13.05 29.75
N TRP A 243 -3.48 14.01 28.83
CA TRP A 243 -2.97 15.35 29.10
C TRP A 243 -3.80 16.12 30.13
N VAL A 244 -5.13 15.98 30.06
CA VAL A 244 -6.04 16.69 30.95
C VAL A 244 -6.01 16.11 32.36
N LYS A 245 -6.10 14.78 32.50
CA LYS A 245 -6.28 14.11 33.80
C LYS A 245 -5.05 13.33 34.29
N GLY A 246 -4.11 13.02 33.42
CA GLY A 246 -2.94 12.22 33.77
C GLY A 246 -1.99 12.92 34.75
N PRO A 247 -1.27 12.14 35.57
CA PRO A 247 -0.17 12.66 36.36
C PRO A 247 0.89 13.25 35.43
N LYS A 248 1.56 14.32 35.85
CA LYS A 248 2.55 15.02 35.02
C LYS A 248 3.92 14.86 35.64
N GLY A 249 4.77 14.04 35.02
CA GLY A 249 6.15 13.86 35.44
C GLY A 249 6.97 15.14 35.23
N GLN A 250 7.98 15.34 36.08
CA GLN A 250 8.91 16.45 35.93
C GLN A 250 9.86 16.18 34.76
N ALA A 251 10.02 17.15 33.85
CA ALA A 251 10.79 16.97 32.61
C ALA A 251 12.24 16.52 32.84
N SER A 252 12.88 16.98 33.92
CA SER A 252 14.26 16.60 34.27
C SER A 252 14.38 15.11 34.60
N GLN A 253 13.45 14.57 35.38
CA GLN A 253 13.44 13.14 35.73
C GLN A 253 13.06 12.31 34.51
N VAL A 254 11.96 12.67 33.86
CA VAL A 254 11.39 11.91 32.75
C VAL A 254 12.35 11.80 31.55
N LEU A 255 13.13 12.84 31.23
CA LEU A 255 14.01 12.84 30.06
C LEU A 255 15.45 12.38 30.35
N PHE A 256 15.96 12.58 31.56
CA PHE A 256 17.37 12.32 31.88
C PHE A 256 17.59 11.14 32.83
N GLN A 257 16.55 10.66 33.52
CA GLN A 257 16.66 9.50 34.41
C GLN A 257 16.44 8.20 33.63
N VAL A 258 17.53 7.63 33.13
CA VAL A 258 17.53 6.31 32.52
C VAL A 258 17.70 5.24 33.59
N GLU A 259 16.72 4.34 33.70
CA GLU A 259 16.70 3.22 34.64
C GLU A 259 16.84 1.88 33.92
N ASP A 260 17.54 0.92 34.54
CA ASP A 260 17.68 -0.44 34.03
C ASP A 260 16.77 -1.39 34.81
N ASN A 261 15.48 -1.35 34.46
CA ASN A 261 14.45 -2.19 35.09
C ASN A 261 14.44 -3.63 34.56
N GLY A 262 15.23 -3.91 33.51
CA GLY A 262 15.38 -5.25 32.96
C GLY A 262 16.48 -6.08 33.63
N GLY A 263 17.29 -5.47 34.50
CA GLY A 263 18.39 -6.16 35.20
C GLY A 263 19.54 -6.55 34.28
N TRP A 264 19.75 -5.84 33.18
CA TRP A 264 20.79 -6.13 32.19
C TRP A 264 22.20 -5.73 32.65
N GLY A 265 22.30 -5.03 33.79
CA GLY A 265 23.56 -4.61 34.41
C GLY A 265 24.23 -3.44 33.70
N ASN A 266 23.65 -2.96 32.59
CA ASN A 266 24.14 -1.82 31.82
C ASN A 266 22.98 -1.08 31.15
N LYS A 267 22.87 0.22 31.44
CA LYS A 267 21.86 1.12 30.85
C LYS A 267 21.93 1.17 29.32
N GLY A 268 23.12 1.09 28.74
CA GLY A 268 23.29 1.07 27.28
C GLY A 268 22.72 -0.19 26.63
N LEU A 269 22.94 -1.36 27.25
CA LEU A 269 22.35 -2.63 26.78
C LEU A 269 20.83 -2.63 26.96
N SER A 270 20.35 -2.15 28.11
CA SER A 270 18.93 -1.97 28.40
C SER A 270 18.25 -1.07 27.36
N ALA A 271 18.90 0.03 26.96
CA ALA A 271 18.43 0.91 25.89
C ALA A 271 18.38 0.19 24.52
N MET A 272 19.40 -0.58 24.15
CA MET A 272 19.39 -1.35 22.90
C MET A 272 18.28 -2.40 22.85
N ILE A 273 17.99 -3.05 23.98
CA ILE A 273 16.89 -4.02 24.10
C ILE A 273 15.54 -3.30 24.00
N GLY A 274 15.41 -2.12 24.59
CA GLY A 274 14.23 -1.26 24.46
C GLY A 274 13.97 -0.77 23.04
N LEU A 275 14.99 -0.67 22.18
CA LEU A 275 14.83 -0.30 20.76
C LEU A 275 14.18 -1.40 19.92
N ALA A 276 14.42 -2.69 20.25
CA ALA A 276 13.90 -3.81 19.47
C ALA A 276 12.36 -3.79 19.25
N PRO A 277 11.52 -3.63 20.29
CA PRO A 277 10.07 -3.53 20.09
C PRO A 277 9.66 -2.27 19.31
N ILE A 278 10.40 -1.16 19.43
CA ILE A 278 10.13 0.07 18.68
C ILE A 278 10.34 -0.14 17.18
N VAL A 279 11.44 -0.79 16.80
CA VAL A 279 11.69 -1.17 15.40
C VAL A 279 10.59 -2.10 14.89
N GLY A 280 10.11 -3.03 15.72
CA GLY A 280 8.99 -3.91 15.38
C GLY A 280 7.69 -3.18 15.03
N VAL A 281 7.39 -2.06 15.69
CA VAL A 281 6.18 -1.25 15.42
C VAL A 281 6.29 -0.44 14.12
N LEU A 282 7.49 -0.19 13.63
CA LEU A 282 7.72 0.50 12.36
C LEU A 282 7.63 -0.42 11.13
N ASN A 283 7.43 -1.73 11.33
CA ASN A 283 7.25 -2.70 10.24
C ASN A 283 5.85 -2.59 9.60
N GLY A 284 5.69 -3.21 8.42
CA GLY A 284 4.40 -3.32 7.72
C GLY A 284 4.15 -2.25 6.64
N TYR A 285 5.06 -1.29 6.46
CA TYR A 285 4.97 -0.32 5.35
C TYR A 285 5.12 -0.97 3.97
N ASP A 286 5.73 -2.15 3.89
CA ASP A 286 5.88 -2.93 2.67
C ASP A 286 4.60 -3.66 2.24
N CYS A 287 3.54 -3.68 3.08
CA CYS A 287 2.19 -4.18 2.75
C CYS A 287 1.72 -3.75 1.35
N ILE A 288 1.96 -2.48 1.03
CA ILE A 288 1.47 -1.86 -0.20
C ILE A 288 2.18 -2.40 -1.44
N ALA A 289 3.41 -2.92 -1.31
CA ALA A 289 4.12 -3.58 -2.42
C ALA A 289 3.43 -4.87 -2.83
N HIS A 290 2.92 -5.59 -1.82
CA HIS A 290 2.20 -6.87 -1.96
C HIS A 290 0.76 -6.72 -2.50
N MET A 291 0.33 -5.47 -2.72
CA MET A 291 -0.97 -5.09 -3.31
C MET A 291 -0.79 -4.10 -4.45
N SER A 292 0.39 -4.07 -5.06
CA SER A 292 0.74 -3.08 -6.08
C SER A 292 -0.06 -3.25 -7.38
N GLU A 293 -0.61 -4.44 -7.63
CA GLU A 293 -1.51 -4.73 -8.73
C GLU A 293 -2.86 -4.00 -8.64
N GLU A 294 -3.27 -3.60 -7.43
CA GLU A 294 -4.50 -2.83 -7.20
C GLU A 294 -4.28 -1.31 -7.40
N ILE A 295 -3.04 -0.88 -7.65
CA ILE A 295 -2.64 0.53 -7.71
C ILE A 295 -2.44 0.98 -9.16
N ASN A 296 -3.09 2.08 -9.54
CA ASN A 296 -2.82 2.76 -10.80
C ASN A 296 -1.45 3.46 -10.73
N ASP A 297 -0.56 3.15 -11.67
CA ASP A 297 0.81 3.67 -11.71
C ASP A 297 1.61 3.36 -10.42
N ALA A 298 1.74 2.07 -10.13
CA ALA A 298 2.49 1.58 -8.96
C ALA A 298 3.93 2.13 -8.91
N SER A 299 4.59 2.32 -10.05
CA SER A 299 5.98 2.81 -10.12
C SER A 299 6.21 4.14 -9.40
N ARG A 300 5.22 5.03 -9.42
CA ARG A 300 5.29 6.36 -8.79
C ARG A 300 4.49 6.44 -7.50
N VAL A 301 3.31 5.83 -7.46
CA VAL A 301 2.42 5.93 -6.30
C VAL A 301 2.97 5.12 -5.13
N LEU A 302 3.56 3.95 -5.39
CA LEU A 302 4.04 3.05 -4.35
C LEU A 302 5.11 3.69 -3.46
N PRO A 303 6.21 4.28 -3.98
CA PRO A 303 7.23 4.90 -3.12
C PRO A 303 6.70 6.10 -2.34
N ILE A 304 5.84 6.92 -2.95
CA ILE A 304 5.26 8.09 -2.31
C ILE A 304 4.35 7.68 -1.15
N ALA A 305 3.50 6.68 -1.36
CA ALA A 305 2.59 6.17 -0.34
C ALA A 305 3.35 5.53 0.84
N MET A 306 4.42 4.78 0.57
CA MET A 306 5.30 4.23 1.62
C MET A 306 5.91 5.32 2.48
N ILE A 307 6.53 6.33 1.88
CA ILE A 307 7.17 7.45 2.61
C ILE A 307 6.14 8.21 3.44
N PHE A 308 4.97 8.50 2.87
CA PHE A 308 3.90 9.19 3.59
C PHE A 308 3.40 8.39 4.79
N SER A 309 3.15 7.08 4.59
CA SER A 309 2.71 6.18 5.66
C SER A 309 3.72 6.11 6.81
N VAL A 310 5.00 5.90 6.49
CA VAL A 310 6.07 5.84 7.52
C VAL A 310 6.20 7.17 8.24
N SER A 311 6.22 8.28 7.52
CA SER A 311 6.36 9.62 8.10
C SER A 311 5.20 9.96 9.05
N LEU A 312 3.97 9.65 8.63
CA LEU A 312 2.79 9.86 9.45
C LEU A 312 2.84 8.99 10.72
N ASN A 313 3.17 7.70 10.60
CA ASN A 313 3.28 6.81 11.76
C ASN A 313 4.37 7.26 12.75
N ILE A 314 5.52 7.75 12.26
CA ILE A 314 6.58 8.29 13.13
C ILE A 314 6.06 9.49 13.94
N VAL A 315 5.32 10.40 13.32
CA VAL A 315 4.76 11.58 14.02
C VAL A 315 3.74 11.16 15.08
N LEU A 316 2.81 10.26 14.75
CA LEU A 316 1.83 9.76 15.71
C LEU A 316 2.50 8.98 16.86
N PHE A 317 3.51 8.17 16.55
CA PHE A 317 4.30 7.43 17.53
C PHE A 317 5.04 8.37 18.49
N LEU A 318 5.67 9.44 17.99
CA LEU A 318 6.36 10.41 18.85
C LEU A 318 5.39 11.14 19.78
N ILE A 319 4.22 11.55 19.28
CA ILE A 319 3.19 12.20 20.11
C ILE A 319 2.75 11.26 21.24
N MET A 320 2.44 10.00 20.91
CA MET A 320 1.99 9.03 21.90
C MET A 320 3.10 8.62 22.87
N GLY A 321 4.32 8.41 22.37
CA GLY A 321 5.49 8.04 23.17
C GLY A 321 5.83 9.11 24.20
N ILE A 322 5.91 10.38 23.77
CA ILE A 322 6.12 11.52 24.68
C ILE A 322 4.97 11.58 25.69
N THR A 323 3.72 11.41 25.25
CA THR A 323 2.57 11.44 26.15
C THR A 323 2.66 10.38 27.24
N LEU A 324 2.95 9.12 26.90
CA LEU A 324 3.08 8.04 27.88
C LEU A 324 4.25 8.25 28.84
N ILE A 325 5.40 8.70 28.32
CA ILE A 325 6.60 8.96 29.11
C ILE A 325 6.33 10.05 30.18
N PHE A 326 5.61 11.12 29.82
CA PHE A 326 5.23 12.17 30.77
C PHE A 326 4.05 11.80 31.69
N CYS A 327 3.17 10.90 31.25
CA CYS A 327 1.97 10.49 32.00
C CYS A 327 2.12 9.17 32.77
N LEU A 328 3.32 8.60 32.81
CA LEU A 328 3.62 7.28 33.38
C LEU A 328 3.17 7.17 34.85
N GLY A 329 3.45 8.20 35.65
CA GLY A 329 3.20 8.19 37.09
C GLY A 329 4.18 7.30 37.86
N ASP A 330 3.67 6.57 38.86
CA ASP A 330 4.45 5.63 39.66
C ASP A 330 4.80 4.36 38.87
N LEU A 331 6.09 4.19 38.58
CA LEU A 331 6.61 3.11 37.75
C LEU A 331 6.34 1.72 38.39
N ASP A 332 6.47 1.59 39.70
CA ASP A 332 6.30 0.31 40.40
C ASP A 332 4.86 -0.20 40.28
N SER A 333 3.87 0.68 40.39
CA SER A 333 2.46 0.34 40.17
C SER A 333 2.17 -0.12 38.73
N VAL A 334 2.91 0.42 37.75
CA VAL A 334 2.72 0.17 36.33
C VAL A 334 3.38 -1.14 35.90
N ILE A 335 4.57 -1.45 36.43
CA ILE A 335 5.28 -2.70 36.15
C ILE A 335 4.58 -3.89 36.82
N ASN A 336 4.10 -3.72 38.06
CA ASN A 336 3.49 -4.80 38.84
C ASN A 336 1.96 -4.86 38.71
N THR A 337 1.40 -4.30 37.62
CA THR A 337 -0.06 -4.28 37.42
C THR A 337 -0.65 -5.68 37.24
N ASN A 338 -1.77 -5.93 37.90
CA ASN A 338 -2.56 -7.17 37.74
C ASN A 338 -3.14 -7.34 36.33
N THR A 339 -3.19 -6.26 35.54
CA THR A 339 -3.66 -6.31 34.15
C THR A 339 -2.67 -7.01 33.21
N GLY A 340 -1.40 -7.13 33.62
CA GLY A 340 -0.30 -7.64 32.80
C GLY A 340 0.08 -6.75 31.62
N GLN A 341 -0.54 -5.56 31.49
CA GLN A 341 -0.34 -4.62 30.39
C GLN A 341 -0.13 -3.20 30.95
N PRO A 342 1.13 -2.72 31.04
CA PRO A 342 1.48 -1.45 31.68
C PRO A 342 0.65 -0.24 31.24
N PHE A 343 0.36 -0.10 29.95
CA PHE A 343 -0.38 1.07 29.47
C PHE A 343 -1.86 1.09 29.89
N ILE A 344 -2.48 -0.07 30.17
CA ILE A 344 -3.84 -0.13 30.73
C ILE A 344 -3.83 0.50 32.13
N GLN A 345 -2.79 0.22 32.92
CA GLN A 345 -2.61 0.83 34.23
C GLN A 345 -2.37 2.34 34.12
N ILE A 346 -1.59 2.81 33.15
CA ILE A 346 -1.39 4.25 32.91
C ILE A 346 -2.74 4.94 32.61
N TYR A 347 -3.57 4.34 31.76
CA TYR A 347 -4.90 4.87 31.44
C TYR A 347 -5.82 4.89 32.66
N TYR A 348 -5.76 3.84 33.48
CA TYR A 348 -6.49 3.80 34.74
C TYR A 348 -6.00 4.86 35.73
N ASN A 349 -4.69 5.02 35.88
CA ASN A 349 -4.08 6.02 36.75
C ASN A 349 -4.49 7.45 36.34
N ALA A 350 -4.63 7.72 35.04
CA ALA A 350 -5.08 9.01 34.54
C ALA A 350 -6.60 9.21 34.66
N THR A 351 -7.41 8.21 34.36
CA THR A 351 -8.88 8.36 34.33
C THR A 351 -9.55 8.14 35.68
N GLN A 352 -8.93 7.36 36.57
CA GLN A 352 -9.48 6.86 37.84
C GLN A 352 -10.87 6.23 37.67
N SER A 353 -11.12 5.63 36.50
CA SER A 353 -12.43 5.07 36.13
C SER A 353 -12.26 3.81 35.28
N HIS A 354 -12.86 2.71 35.74
CA HIS A 354 -12.87 1.44 35.01
C HIS A 354 -13.54 1.56 33.64
N SER A 355 -14.68 2.26 33.56
CA SER A 355 -15.41 2.45 32.30
C SER A 355 -14.64 3.36 31.33
N GLY A 356 -14.08 4.46 31.82
CA GLY A 356 -13.26 5.37 31.00
C GLY A 356 -12.04 4.67 30.40
N THR A 357 -11.31 3.92 31.23
CA THR A 357 -10.17 3.11 30.80
C THR A 357 -10.58 2.06 29.77
N SER A 358 -11.68 1.36 30.02
CA SER A 358 -12.17 0.30 29.14
C SER A 358 -12.55 0.82 27.75
N VAL A 359 -13.14 2.01 27.66
CA VAL A 359 -13.44 2.66 26.37
C VAL A 359 -12.16 3.02 25.63
N MET A 360 -11.18 3.64 26.32
CA MET A 360 -9.91 4.01 25.69
C MET A 360 -9.14 2.80 25.15
N VAL A 361 -9.03 1.72 25.94
CA VAL A 361 -8.38 0.49 25.50
C VAL A 361 -9.20 -0.22 24.43
N GLY A 362 -10.54 -0.17 24.52
CA GLY A 362 -11.45 -0.73 23.52
C GLY A 362 -11.24 -0.14 22.13
N VAL A 363 -10.97 1.16 22.03
CA VAL A 363 -10.60 1.81 20.76
C VAL A 363 -9.32 1.18 20.19
N SER A 364 -8.28 1.01 21.01
CA SER A 364 -7.04 0.33 20.59
C SER A 364 -7.27 -1.11 20.16
N VAL A 365 -8.09 -1.87 20.91
CA VAL A 365 -8.46 -3.26 20.58
C VAL A 365 -9.12 -3.32 19.20
N ILE A 366 -10.09 -2.44 18.93
CA ILE A 366 -10.77 -2.39 17.62
C ILE A 366 -9.76 -2.12 16.51
N LEU A 367 -8.90 -1.11 16.67
CA LEU A 367 -7.90 -0.76 15.65
C LEU A 367 -6.94 -1.92 15.36
N ILE A 368 -6.45 -2.62 16.40
CA ILE A 368 -5.50 -3.74 16.22
C ILE A 368 -6.19 -4.98 15.64
N VAL A 369 -7.46 -5.26 15.99
CA VAL A 369 -8.23 -6.35 15.36
C VAL A 369 -8.33 -6.12 13.85
N PHE A 370 -8.64 -4.89 13.43
CA PHE A 370 -8.68 -4.56 12.02
C PHE A 370 -7.30 -4.55 11.35
N CYS A 371 -6.23 -4.25 12.09
CA CYS A 371 -4.86 -4.47 11.62
C CYS A 371 -4.65 -5.96 11.28
N GLY A 372 -4.99 -6.87 12.19
CA GLY A 372 -4.91 -8.31 11.97
C GLY A 372 -5.73 -8.78 10.77
N VAL A 373 -6.92 -8.20 10.56
CA VAL A 373 -7.73 -8.48 9.36
C VAL A 373 -6.99 -8.13 8.06
N ASN A 374 -6.35 -6.95 7.99
CA ASN A 374 -5.56 -6.56 6.82
C ASN A 374 -4.30 -7.42 6.66
N GLU A 375 -3.63 -7.76 7.75
CA GLU A 375 -2.45 -8.63 7.73
C GLU A 375 -2.75 -10.04 7.21
N VAL A 376 -3.93 -10.60 7.50
CA VAL A 376 -4.35 -11.88 6.90
C VAL A 376 -4.47 -11.76 5.37
N ALA A 377 -4.99 -10.65 4.86
CA ALA A 377 -5.10 -10.42 3.41
C ALA A 377 -3.73 -10.36 2.75
N THR A 378 -2.78 -9.63 3.35
CA THR A 378 -1.41 -9.50 2.84
C THR A 378 -0.62 -10.81 2.98
N SER A 379 -0.66 -11.43 4.15
CA SER A 379 0.14 -12.63 4.44
C SER A 379 -0.29 -13.86 3.63
N SER A 380 -1.58 -14.00 3.33
CA SER A 380 -2.07 -15.07 2.45
C SER A 380 -1.60 -14.91 1.01
N ARG A 381 -1.57 -13.67 0.49
CA ARG A 381 -1.02 -13.34 -0.84
C ARG A 381 0.49 -13.53 -0.91
N GLN A 382 1.21 -13.23 0.16
CA GLN A 382 2.67 -13.43 0.21
C GLN A 382 3.10 -14.90 0.20
N ILE A 383 2.24 -15.80 0.70
CA ILE A 383 2.52 -17.24 0.71
C ILE A 383 2.27 -17.88 -0.67
N TRP A 384 1.24 -17.42 -1.37
CA TRP A 384 0.86 -17.94 -2.68
C TRP A 384 1.84 -17.47 -3.75
#